data_AF-A0A443S7Z0-F1
#
_entry.id   AF-A0A443S7Z0-F1
#
_cell.length_a   1.000
_cell.length_b   1.000
_cell.length_c   1.000
_cell.angle_alpha   90.00
_cell.angle_beta   90.00
_cell.angle_gamma   90.00
#
_symmetry.space_group_name_H-M   'P 1'
#
loop_
_entity.id
_entity.type
_entity.pdbx_description
1 polymer ?
#
loop_
_entity_poly.entity_id
_entity_poly.type
_entity_poly.pdbx_seq_one_letter_code
_entity_poly.pdbx_strand_id
1 'polypeptide(L)'
;ELNNESLKYLATKLFGNNPLNTINDLPVSWTMFTKEQLNTNHVISDWIFCALKLSKDNLKYLWDENLILGFISKSDAEEKLLNKQKGTFLLRFSDSALGAISIAAVGENNEVFMVEPWSLKHFNARSLADRIMDIPEITHLYPDIPKEVAFAKHCNVNEECNTPKAASCSNYVQAILTTQLHPFTRLDFNSNMTSPSQQSDYSDDYNKQLDIE
;
A
#
# COMPACT_ATOMS: atom_id res chain seq x y z
N GLU A 1 -9.36 0.11 -12.66
CA GLU A 1 -9.89 -1.27 -12.86
C GLU A 1 -8.80 -2.28 -12.51
N LEU A 2 -9.13 -3.54 -12.23
CA LEU A 2 -8.10 -4.58 -12.02
C LEU A 2 -7.45 -4.93 -13.36
N ASN A 3 -6.13 -4.86 -13.42
CA ASN A 3 -5.38 -5.22 -14.62
C ASN A 3 -5.03 -6.72 -14.65
N ASN A 4 -4.56 -7.21 -15.80
CA ASN A 4 -4.20 -8.63 -15.96
C ASN A 4 -3.09 -9.10 -15.01
N GLU A 5 -2.15 -8.22 -14.63
CA GLU A 5 -1.12 -8.56 -13.65
C GLU A 5 -1.72 -8.78 -12.26
N SER A 6 -2.66 -7.92 -11.86
CA SER A 6 -3.42 -8.03 -10.61
C SER A 6 -4.21 -9.34 -10.55
N LEU A 7 -4.88 -9.71 -11.64
CA LEU A 7 -5.64 -10.96 -11.73
C LEU A 7 -4.74 -12.19 -11.64
N LYS A 8 -3.59 -12.19 -12.34
CA LYS A 8 -2.60 -13.26 -12.23
C LYS A 8 -2.10 -13.42 -10.80
N TYR A 9 -1.76 -12.31 -10.15
CA TYR A 9 -1.33 -12.32 -8.76
C TYR A 9 -2.42 -12.89 -7.84
N LEU A 10 -3.67 -12.45 -7.98
CA LEU A 10 -4.79 -12.96 -7.18
C LEU A 10 -4.97 -14.46 -7.37
N ALA A 11 -4.84 -14.94 -8.59
CA ALA A 11 -5.00 -16.35 -8.90
C ALA A 11 -3.83 -17.19 -8.36
N THR A 12 -2.58 -16.74 -8.48
CA THR A 12 -1.43 -17.37 -7.82
C THR A 12 -1.61 -17.39 -6.29
N LYS A 13 -2.19 -16.34 -5.72
CA LYS A 13 -2.46 -16.29 -4.28
C LYS A 13 -3.54 -17.28 -3.85
N LEU A 14 -4.59 -17.44 -4.65
CA LEU A 14 -5.70 -18.35 -4.41
C LEU A 14 -5.27 -19.81 -4.59
N PHE A 15 -4.64 -20.14 -5.72
CA PHE A 15 -4.26 -21.51 -6.08
C PHE A 15 -2.86 -21.90 -5.58
N GLY A 16 -2.09 -20.99 -5.00
CA GLY A 16 -0.70 -21.23 -4.60
C GLY A 16 0.22 -21.42 -5.82
N ASN A 17 1.24 -22.27 -5.67
CA ASN A 17 2.28 -22.52 -6.70
C ASN A 17 1.80 -23.37 -7.90
N ASN A 18 0.49 -23.39 -8.19
CA ASN A 18 0.00 -24.06 -9.39
C ASN A 18 0.45 -23.30 -10.64
N PRO A 19 0.86 -24.00 -11.71
CA PRO A 19 1.41 -23.35 -12.89
C PRO A 19 0.35 -22.48 -13.57
N LEU A 20 0.72 -21.24 -13.94
CA LEU A 20 -0.20 -20.21 -14.45
C LEU A 20 -1.02 -20.64 -15.68
N ASN A 21 -0.55 -21.62 -16.45
CA ASN A 21 -1.20 -22.12 -17.66
C ASN A 21 -2.46 -22.95 -17.38
N THR A 22 -2.68 -23.44 -16.16
CA THR A 22 -3.90 -24.19 -15.77
C THR A 22 -4.88 -23.35 -14.97
N ILE A 23 -4.52 -22.11 -14.61
CA ILE A 23 -5.28 -21.26 -13.69
C ILE A 23 -6.62 -20.79 -14.24
N ASN A 24 -6.71 -20.52 -15.55
CA ASN A 24 -7.94 -19.99 -16.15
C ASN A 24 -9.11 -21.00 -16.14
N ASP A 25 -8.80 -22.30 -16.05
CA ASP A 25 -9.79 -23.38 -16.09
C ASP A 25 -9.99 -24.06 -14.72
N LEU A 26 -9.30 -23.57 -13.68
CA LEU A 26 -9.38 -24.14 -12.33
C LEU A 26 -10.64 -23.64 -11.60
N PRO A 27 -11.52 -24.53 -11.11
CA PRO A 27 -12.70 -24.12 -10.36
C PRO A 27 -12.30 -23.57 -8.99
N VAL A 28 -12.92 -22.46 -8.59
CA VAL A 28 -12.80 -21.89 -7.25
C VAL A 28 -13.96 -22.40 -6.39
N SER A 29 -13.66 -23.16 -5.34
CA SER A 29 -14.69 -23.58 -4.38
C SER A 29 -14.99 -22.47 -3.38
N TRP A 30 -16.22 -22.47 -2.82
CA TRP A 30 -16.58 -21.52 -1.77
C TRP A 30 -15.66 -21.60 -0.55
N THR A 31 -15.29 -22.81 -0.14
CA THR A 31 -14.36 -23.05 0.97
C THR A 31 -12.99 -22.46 0.71
N MET A 32 -12.48 -22.63 -0.51
CA MET A 32 -11.19 -22.06 -0.93
C MET A 32 -11.20 -20.53 -0.88
N PHE A 33 -12.32 -19.92 -1.25
CA PHE A 33 -12.44 -18.46 -1.25
C PHE A 33 -12.69 -17.85 0.14
N THR A 34 -13.46 -18.54 0.99
CA THR A 34 -14.02 -17.95 2.24
C THR A 34 -13.55 -18.59 3.54
N LYS A 35 -12.81 -19.70 3.49
CA LYS A 35 -12.41 -20.45 4.70
C LYS A 35 -10.94 -20.84 4.71
N GLU A 36 -10.31 -21.05 3.56
CA GLU A 36 -8.89 -21.36 3.50
C GLU A 36 -8.03 -20.16 3.90
N GLN A 37 -7.13 -20.40 4.87
CA GLN A 37 -6.20 -19.39 5.33
C GLN A 37 -4.98 -19.33 4.42
N LEU A 38 -4.60 -18.11 4.05
CA LEU A 38 -3.34 -17.82 3.42
C LEU A 38 -2.19 -18.03 4.41
N ASN A 39 -0.96 -18.07 3.89
CA ASN A 39 0.28 -18.09 4.70
C ASN A 39 0.40 -16.89 5.67
N THR A 40 -0.45 -15.87 5.52
CA THR A 40 -0.53 -14.68 6.38
C THR A 40 -1.64 -14.77 7.43
N ASN A 41 -2.21 -15.96 7.64
CA ASN A 41 -3.32 -16.26 8.57
C ASN A 41 -4.64 -15.54 8.28
N HIS A 42 -4.77 -14.91 7.10
CA HIS A 42 -6.00 -14.27 6.65
C HIS A 42 -6.71 -15.13 5.61
N VAL A 43 -8.04 -15.04 5.57
CA VAL A 43 -8.83 -15.61 4.47
C VAL A 43 -8.68 -14.72 3.23
N ILE A 44 -8.59 -15.32 2.05
CA ILE A 44 -8.40 -14.58 0.80
C ILE A 44 -9.56 -13.61 0.49
N SER A 45 -10.81 -14.01 0.75
CA SER A 45 -11.98 -13.12 0.61
C SER A 45 -11.83 -11.84 1.42
N ASP A 46 -11.47 -11.99 2.70
CA ASP A 46 -11.37 -10.87 3.64
C ASP A 46 -10.23 -9.94 3.22
N TRP A 47 -9.11 -10.52 2.78
CA TRP A 47 -7.98 -9.78 2.29
C TRP A 47 -8.30 -8.95 1.04
N ILE A 48 -8.91 -9.57 0.03
CA ILE A 48 -9.33 -8.86 -1.20
C ILE A 48 -10.36 -7.79 -0.84
N PHE A 49 -11.37 -8.12 -0.04
CA PHE A 49 -12.41 -7.18 0.37
C PHE A 49 -11.82 -5.96 1.08
N CYS A 50 -10.94 -6.15 2.06
CA CYS A 50 -10.31 -5.05 2.78
C CYS A 50 -9.44 -4.17 1.86
N ALA A 51 -8.71 -4.78 0.92
CA ALA A 51 -7.92 -4.03 -0.06
C ALA A 51 -8.81 -3.18 -0.99
N LEU A 52 -9.91 -3.76 -1.48
CA LEU A 52 -10.87 -3.05 -2.33
C LEU A 52 -11.60 -1.94 -1.56
N LYS A 53 -11.99 -2.20 -0.30
CA LYS A 53 -12.63 -1.22 0.57
C LYS A 53 -11.70 -0.04 0.84
N LEU A 54 -10.43 -0.30 1.20
CA LEU A 54 -9.41 0.74 1.35
C LEU A 54 -9.26 1.57 0.06
N SER A 55 -9.19 0.90 -1.09
CA SER A 55 -9.05 1.56 -2.40
C SER A 55 -10.23 2.49 -2.68
N LYS A 56 -11.44 2.03 -2.41
CA LYS A 56 -12.68 2.77 -2.69
C LYS A 56 -12.89 3.93 -1.73
N ASP A 57 -12.62 3.74 -0.44
CA ASP A 57 -13.05 4.68 0.60
C ASP A 57 -11.97 5.72 0.89
N ASN A 58 -10.68 5.35 0.82
CA ASN A 58 -9.58 6.22 1.22
C ASN A 58 -8.62 6.59 0.09
N LEU A 59 -8.48 5.72 -0.92
CA LEU A 59 -7.48 5.89 -1.96
C LEU A 59 -8.09 6.08 -3.36
N LYS A 60 -9.38 6.45 -3.43
CA LYS A 60 -10.15 6.45 -4.67
C LYS A 60 -9.47 7.19 -5.81
N TYR A 61 -9.03 8.42 -5.55
CA TYR A 61 -8.39 9.24 -6.57
C TYR A 61 -7.05 8.67 -7.04
N LEU A 62 -6.25 8.13 -6.12
CA LEU A 62 -4.97 7.49 -6.45
C LEU A 62 -5.17 6.19 -7.24
N TRP A 63 -6.23 5.44 -6.92
CA TRP A 63 -6.61 4.21 -7.60
C TRP A 63 -7.13 4.47 -9.02
N ASP A 64 -8.05 5.43 -9.17
CA ASP A 64 -8.66 5.76 -10.47
C ASP A 64 -7.64 6.31 -11.48
N GLU A 65 -6.57 6.94 -10.98
CA GLU A 65 -5.49 7.48 -11.80
C GLU A 65 -4.33 6.49 -12.02
N ASN A 66 -4.50 5.23 -11.59
CA ASN A 66 -3.50 4.17 -11.73
C ASN A 66 -2.15 4.48 -11.07
N LEU A 67 -2.15 5.27 -9.98
CA LEU A 67 -0.95 5.55 -9.19
C LEU A 67 -0.61 4.41 -8.22
N ILE A 68 -1.56 3.50 -8.00
CA ILE A 68 -1.43 2.33 -7.13
C ILE A 68 -1.34 1.09 -8.01
N LEU A 69 -0.24 0.34 -7.89
CA LEU A 69 -0.09 -0.95 -8.56
C LEU A 69 -0.92 -2.03 -7.85
N GLY A 70 -0.98 -1.96 -6.51
CA GLY A 70 -1.97 -2.66 -5.69
C GLY A 70 -1.65 -4.13 -5.51
N PHE A 71 -2.17 -4.98 -6.40
CA PHE A 71 -2.09 -6.44 -6.29
C PHE A 71 -0.80 -6.97 -6.90
N ILE A 72 0.26 -7.03 -6.09
CA ILE A 72 1.58 -7.53 -6.47
C ILE A 72 2.28 -8.15 -5.27
N SER A 73 3.05 -9.22 -5.48
CA SER A 73 3.81 -9.87 -4.41
C SER A 73 5.03 -9.05 -4.02
N LYS A 74 5.60 -9.33 -2.84
CA LYS A 74 6.87 -8.72 -2.42
C LYS A 74 7.98 -9.03 -3.43
N SER A 75 8.06 -10.27 -3.90
CA SER A 75 9.09 -10.72 -4.85
C SER A 75 8.94 -10.03 -6.22
N ASP A 76 7.73 -9.94 -6.76
CA ASP A 76 7.52 -9.31 -8.07
C ASP A 76 7.77 -7.79 -8.00
N ALA A 77 7.45 -7.16 -6.86
CA ALA A 77 7.76 -5.76 -6.63
C ALA A 77 9.28 -5.52 -6.58
N GLU A 78 10.03 -6.39 -5.89
CA GLU A 78 11.50 -6.37 -5.88
C GLU A 78 12.07 -6.54 -7.29
N GLU A 79 11.58 -7.51 -8.06
CA GLU A 79 12.02 -7.73 -9.44
C GLU A 79 11.77 -6.51 -10.35
N LYS A 80 10.58 -5.90 -10.26
CA LYS A 80 10.25 -4.70 -11.05
C LYS A 80 11.14 -3.50 -10.70
N LEU A 81 11.67 -3.44 -9.47
CA LEU A 81 12.48 -2.33 -8.97
C LEU A 81 14.00 -2.57 -9.06
N LEU A 82 14.47 -3.80 -9.16
CA LEU A 82 15.89 -4.18 -9.07
C LEU A 82 16.83 -3.41 -10.03
N ASN A 83 16.32 -3.00 -11.19
CA ASN A 83 17.08 -2.27 -12.22
C ASN A 83 16.57 -0.84 -12.43
N LYS A 84 15.88 -0.26 -11.45
CA LYS A 84 15.38 1.12 -11.49
C LYS A 84 16.31 2.07 -10.76
N GLN A 85 16.17 3.35 -11.06
CA GLN A 85 16.96 4.40 -10.41
C GLN A 85 16.66 4.47 -8.91
N LYS A 86 17.65 4.89 -8.11
CA LYS A 86 17.48 5.20 -6.68
C LYS A 86 16.26 6.09 -6.46
N GLY A 87 15.47 5.75 -5.44
CA GLY A 87 14.25 6.46 -5.10
C GLY A 87 13.05 6.13 -5.99
N THR A 88 13.19 5.21 -6.95
CA THR A 88 12.02 4.66 -7.64
C THR A 88 11.22 3.81 -6.67
N PHE A 89 9.90 4.00 -6.64
CA PHE A 89 9.01 3.29 -5.74
C PHE A 89 7.70 2.88 -6.40
N LEU A 90 6.99 1.95 -5.77
CA LEU A 90 5.63 1.56 -6.14
C LEU A 90 4.77 1.32 -4.90
N LEU A 91 3.45 1.44 -5.08
CA LEU A 91 2.46 1.21 -4.03
C LEU A 91 1.79 -0.15 -4.20
N ARG A 92 1.74 -0.94 -3.12
CA ARG A 92 1.14 -2.28 -3.11
C ARG A 92 0.28 -2.52 -1.87
N PHE A 93 -0.75 -3.35 -1.98
CA PHE A 93 -1.50 -3.82 -0.81
C PHE A 93 -0.65 -4.81 -0.01
N SER A 94 -0.70 -4.69 1.32
CA SER A 94 0.04 -5.57 2.21
C SER A 94 -0.55 -6.96 2.23
N ASP A 95 0.30 -7.98 2.16
CA ASP A 95 -0.11 -9.38 2.32
C ASP A 95 -0.41 -9.74 3.78
N SER A 96 0.32 -9.10 4.70
CA SER A 96 0.35 -9.40 6.14
C SER A 96 -0.53 -8.49 6.97
N ALA A 97 -1.05 -7.40 6.41
CA ALA A 97 -1.94 -6.47 7.09
C ALA A 97 -3.17 -6.19 6.23
N LEU A 98 -4.35 -6.57 6.73
CA LEU A 98 -5.63 -6.36 6.04
C LEU A 98 -5.91 -4.86 5.88
N GLY A 99 -6.34 -4.45 4.69
CA GLY A 99 -6.72 -3.06 4.42
C GLY A 99 -5.58 -2.07 4.65
N ALA A 100 -4.34 -2.49 4.36
CA ALA A 100 -3.16 -1.65 4.45
C ALA A 100 -2.39 -1.59 3.13
N ILE A 101 -1.71 -0.48 2.89
CA ILE A 101 -0.85 -0.24 1.73
C ILE A 101 0.60 -0.05 2.17
N SER A 102 1.55 -0.52 1.38
CA SER A 102 2.99 -0.41 1.65
C SER A 102 3.70 0.16 0.42
N ILE A 103 4.87 0.76 0.67
CA ILE A 103 5.78 1.27 -0.36
C ILE A 103 6.93 0.27 -0.52
N ALA A 104 7.17 -0.16 -1.75
CA ALA A 104 8.43 -0.80 -2.14
C ALA A 104 9.29 0.25 -2.86
N ALA A 105 10.56 0.40 -2.49
CA ALA A 105 11.42 1.43 -3.06
C ALA A 105 12.88 0.99 -3.20
N VAL A 106 13.59 1.59 -4.17
CA VAL A 106 15.03 1.41 -4.37
C VAL A 106 15.81 2.34 -3.45
N GLY A 107 16.60 1.76 -2.55
CA GLY A 107 17.48 2.43 -1.59
C GLY A 107 18.77 2.96 -2.21
N GLU A 108 19.65 3.47 -1.36
CA GLU A 108 20.88 4.13 -1.80
C GLU A 108 21.91 3.18 -2.43
N ASN A 109 21.94 1.92 -1.99
CA ASN A 109 22.87 0.89 -2.47
C ASN A 109 22.22 -0.03 -3.53
N ASN A 110 21.18 0.46 -4.22
CA ASN A 110 20.35 -0.30 -5.17
C ASN A 110 19.66 -1.54 -4.58
N GLU A 111 19.49 -1.59 -3.26
CA GLU A 111 18.67 -2.57 -2.59
C GLU A 111 17.19 -2.16 -2.61
N VAL A 112 16.29 -3.12 -2.75
CA VAL A 112 14.85 -2.85 -2.60
C VAL A 112 14.47 -3.05 -1.15
N PHE A 113 13.83 -2.04 -0.55
CA PHE A 113 13.28 -2.11 0.80
C PHE A 113 11.76 -1.94 0.77
N MET A 114 11.12 -2.36 1.87
CA MET A 114 9.67 -2.29 2.06
C MET A 114 9.38 -1.43 3.28
N VAL A 115 8.60 -0.37 3.11
CA VAL A 115 8.11 0.47 4.21
C VAL A 115 7.00 -0.28 4.95
N GLU A 116 6.93 -0.13 6.26
CA GLU A 116 5.85 -0.70 7.07
C GLU A 116 4.47 -0.33 6.50
N PRO A 117 3.53 -1.28 6.37
CA PRO A 117 2.21 -1.00 5.83
C PRO A 117 1.43 0.05 6.65
N TRP A 118 0.78 0.97 5.96
CA TRP A 118 -0.13 1.95 6.53
C TRP A 118 -1.59 1.53 6.33
N SER A 119 -2.32 1.48 7.43
CA SER A 119 -3.76 1.24 7.50
C SER A 119 -4.58 2.54 7.58
N LEU A 120 -5.90 2.42 7.66
CA LEU A 120 -6.83 3.53 7.84
C LEU A 120 -6.44 4.45 9.03
N LYS A 121 -6.00 3.90 10.18
CA LYS A 121 -5.51 4.71 11.31
C LYS A 121 -4.50 5.78 10.89
N HIS A 122 -3.61 5.44 9.95
CA HIS A 122 -2.54 6.31 9.49
C HIS A 122 -3.04 7.42 8.55
N PHE A 123 -4.02 7.10 7.70
CA PHE A 123 -4.59 8.05 6.73
C PHE A 123 -5.49 9.09 7.39
N ASN A 124 -6.11 8.74 8.54
CA ASN A 124 -6.85 9.70 9.34
C ASN A 124 -5.97 10.83 9.91
N ALA A 125 -4.68 10.55 10.18
CA ALA A 125 -3.75 11.56 10.66
C ALA A 125 -3.13 12.39 9.53
N ARG A 126 -2.84 11.76 8.39
CA ARG A 126 -2.23 12.41 7.22
C ARG A 126 -2.46 11.56 5.97
N SER A 127 -2.91 12.18 4.88
CA SER A 127 -3.26 11.48 3.64
C SER A 127 -2.06 10.72 3.06
N LEU A 128 -2.31 9.66 2.27
CA LEU A 128 -1.23 8.90 1.64
C LEU A 128 -0.35 9.78 0.74
N ALA A 129 -0.96 10.71 -0.01
CA ALA A 129 -0.23 11.60 -0.91
C ALA A 129 0.70 12.54 -0.13
N ASP A 130 0.21 13.16 0.94
CA ASP A 130 1.04 14.02 1.80
C ASP A 130 2.20 13.24 2.43
N ARG A 131 1.94 12.01 2.91
CA ARG A 131 2.99 11.13 3.46
C ARG A 131 4.07 10.79 2.43
N ILE A 132 3.68 10.50 1.19
CA ILE A 132 4.63 10.23 0.09
C ILE A 132 5.48 11.45 -0.23
N MET A 133 4.89 12.65 -0.21
CA MET A 133 5.62 13.89 -0.46
C MET A 133 6.64 14.20 0.65
N ASP A 134 6.30 13.91 1.91
CA ASP A 134 7.19 14.16 3.04
C ASP A 134 8.50 13.35 3.00
N ILE A 135 8.53 12.20 2.31
CA ILE A 135 9.66 11.25 2.31
C ILE A 135 10.65 11.60 1.19
N PRO A 136 11.82 12.18 1.49
CA PRO A 136 12.78 12.61 0.46
C PRO A 136 13.48 11.45 -0.27
N GLU A 137 13.56 10.26 0.34
CA GLU A 137 14.26 9.11 -0.20
C GLU A 137 13.57 8.51 -1.43
N ILE A 138 12.25 8.70 -1.54
CA ILE A 138 11.47 8.31 -2.71
C ILE A 138 11.23 9.53 -3.60
N THR A 139 11.42 9.35 -4.91
CA THR A 139 11.46 10.45 -5.87
C THR A 139 10.64 10.15 -7.13
N HIS A 140 10.59 8.90 -7.58
CA HIS A 140 9.91 8.52 -8.82
C HIS A 140 8.94 7.37 -8.58
N LEU A 141 7.66 7.60 -8.86
CA LEU A 141 6.70 6.51 -8.96
C LEU A 141 7.03 5.66 -10.20
N TYR A 142 7.03 4.34 -10.02
CA TYR A 142 7.29 3.39 -11.09
C TYR A 142 6.34 3.59 -12.28
N PRO A 143 6.83 3.50 -13.54
CA PRO A 143 8.20 3.15 -13.89
C PRO A 143 9.18 4.33 -13.90
N ASP A 144 8.71 5.57 -14.08
CA ASP A 144 9.56 6.77 -14.20
C ASP A 144 8.73 8.08 -14.15
N ILE A 145 7.87 8.23 -13.14
CA ILE A 145 7.01 9.42 -12.97
C ILE A 145 7.49 10.17 -11.73
N PRO A 146 7.97 11.43 -11.82
CA PRO A 146 8.33 12.20 -10.65
C PRO A 146 7.17 12.26 -9.64
N LYS A 147 7.45 12.04 -8.35
CA LYS A 147 6.39 11.94 -7.33
C LYS A 147 5.60 13.25 -7.22
N GLU A 148 6.25 14.39 -7.44
CA GLU A 148 5.60 15.69 -7.43
C GLU A 148 4.56 15.78 -8.55
N VAL A 149 4.84 15.19 -9.71
CA VAL A 149 3.89 15.14 -10.83
C VAL A 149 2.73 14.18 -10.52
N ALA A 150 3.04 13.02 -9.93
CA ALA A 150 2.04 12.01 -9.60
C ALA A 150 1.08 12.47 -8.48
N PHE A 151 1.60 13.09 -7.41
CA PHE A 151 0.87 13.30 -6.17
C PHE A 151 0.52 14.77 -5.86
N ALA A 152 1.06 15.78 -6.56
CA ALA A 152 0.85 17.19 -6.18
C ALA A 152 -0.62 17.62 -6.09
N LYS A 153 -1.48 17.10 -6.97
CA LYS A 153 -2.92 17.40 -6.97
C LYS A 153 -3.70 16.78 -5.81
N HIS A 154 -3.10 15.82 -5.11
CA HIS A 154 -3.70 15.10 -3.99
C HIS A 154 -3.10 15.51 -2.65
N CYS A 155 -2.17 16.47 -2.64
CA CYS A 155 -1.51 16.94 -1.43
C CYS A 155 -2.18 18.18 -0.86
N ASN A 156 -2.51 18.12 0.43
CA ASN A 156 -3.12 19.23 1.18
C ASN A 156 -2.10 20.31 1.56
N VAL A 157 -0.79 20.03 1.43
CA VAL A 157 0.30 20.99 1.68
C VAL A 157 0.10 22.29 0.89
N ASN A 158 -0.55 22.22 -0.28
CA ASN A 158 -0.84 23.39 -1.10
C ASN A 158 -2.01 24.25 -0.58
N GLU A 159 -2.87 23.74 0.30
CA GLU A 159 -4.00 24.50 0.83
C GLU A 159 -3.66 25.16 2.17
N GLU A 160 -2.86 24.50 3.02
CA GLU A 160 -2.47 25.04 4.34
C GLU A 160 -1.35 26.09 4.25
N CYS A 161 -0.40 25.96 3.30
CA CYS A 161 0.65 26.98 3.10
C CYS A 161 0.20 28.18 2.24
N ASN A 162 -0.83 28.05 1.40
CA ASN A 162 -1.29 29.13 0.50
C ASN A 162 -2.51 29.89 1.01
N THR A 163 -2.86 29.79 2.30
CA THR A 163 -3.75 30.78 2.92
C THR A 163 -2.91 31.83 3.67
N PRO A 164 -2.72 33.04 3.11
CA PRO A 164 -1.99 34.12 3.79
C PRO A 164 -2.75 34.71 5.00
N LYS A 165 -3.79 34.05 5.52
CA LYS A 165 -4.83 34.69 6.33
C LYS A 165 -4.77 34.42 7.84
N ALA A 166 -3.84 33.60 8.35
CA ALA A 166 -3.69 33.41 9.80
C ALA A 166 -2.30 33.75 10.36
N ALA A 167 -1.25 33.80 9.52
CA ALA A 167 0.12 33.97 9.99
C ALA A 167 0.53 35.43 10.31
N SER A 168 -0.28 36.44 9.96
CA SER A 168 0.10 37.84 10.18
C SER A 168 -0.34 38.44 11.54
N CYS A 169 -1.10 37.71 12.37
CA CYS A 169 -1.66 38.27 13.62
C CYS A 169 -1.56 37.36 14.85
N SER A 170 -0.83 36.24 14.77
CA SER A 170 -0.75 35.24 15.83
C SER A 170 0.70 35.09 16.31
N ASN A 171 0.94 35.23 17.62
CA ASN A 171 2.22 34.89 18.24
C ASN A 171 2.46 33.36 18.34
N TYR A 172 1.59 32.54 17.72
CA TYR A 172 1.71 31.10 17.71
C TYR A 172 2.37 30.62 16.41
N VAL A 173 3.39 29.79 16.56
CA VAL A 173 4.02 29.06 15.45
C VAL A 173 3.18 27.82 15.15
N GLN A 174 2.79 27.63 13.89
CA GLN A 174 2.05 26.45 13.46
C GLN A 174 2.97 25.23 13.42
N ALA A 175 2.55 24.13 14.07
CA ALA A 175 3.23 22.85 13.96
C ALA A 175 2.70 22.08 12.73
N ILE A 176 3.59 21.42 12.00
CA ILE A 176 3.27 20.59 10.84
C ILE A 176 3.70 19.15 11.14
N LEU A 177 2.78 18.20 10.96
CA LEU A 177 3.06 16.77 11.06
C LEU A 177 3.68 16.28 9.75
N THR A 178 4.84 15.63 9.80
CA THR A 178 5.53 15.07 8.63
C THR A 178 5.87 13.60 8.81
N THR A 179 5.87 12.85 7.71
CA THR A 179 6.33 11.46 7.69
C THR A 179 7.81 11.39 7.32
N GLN A 180 8.59 10.63 8.08
CA GLN A 180 10.00 10.37 7.78
C GLN A 180 10.27 8.87 7.88
N LEU A 181 11.16 8.36 7.02
CA LEU A 181 11.66 6.99 7.14
C LEU A 181 12.86 6.97 8.08
N HIS A 182 12.95 5.94 8.92
CA HIS A 182 14.18 5.68 9.65
C HIS A 182 15.27 5.23 8.67
N PRO A 183 16.55 5.59 8.90
CA PRO A 183 17.66 5.13 8.07
C PRO A 183 17.63 3.62 7.93
N PHE A 184 17.60 3.15 6.69
CA PHE A 184 17.57 1.73 6.40
C PHE A 184 18.96 1.13 6.63
N THR A 185 19.11 0.33 7.70
CA THR A 185 20.29 -0.51 7.93
C THR A 185 19.98 -1.97 7.59
N ARG A 186 20.78 -2.58 6.70
CA ARG A 186 20.61 -3.99 6.31
C ARG A 186 20.65 -4.99 7.48
N LEU A 187 21.17 -4.57 8.64
CA LEU A 187 21.20 -5.37 9.87
C LEU A 187 19.80 -5.63 10.46
N ASP A 188 18.77 -4.89 10.03
CA ASP A 188 17.39 -5.06 10.48
C ASP A 188 16.64 -6.18 9.71
N PHE A 189 17.28 -6.77 8.69
CA PHE A 189 16.74 -7.91 7.95
C PHE A 189 17.00 -9.22 8.71
N ASN A 190 16.09 -9.58 9.60
CA ASN A 190 15.81 -10.99 9.85
C ASN A 190 14.67 -11.38 8.90
N SER A 191 14.91 -12.32 7.99
CA SER A 191 13.93 -12.82 6.99
C SER A 191 12.65 -13.41 7.58
N ASN A 192 12.56 -13.48 8.91
CA ASN A 192 11.41 -13.92 9.69
C ASN A 192 10.64 -12.78 10.39
N MET A 193 10.99 -11.50 10.19
CA MET A 193 10.15 -10.40 10.66
C MET A 193 8.94 -10.26 9.73
N THR A 194 7.89 -10.99 10.05
CA THR A 194 6.53 -10.58 9.69
C THR A 194 6.32 -9.18 10.24
N SER A 195 5.79 -8.27 9.41
CA SER A 195 5.27 -6.99 9.92
C SER A 195 4.40 -7.28 11.15
N PRO A 196 4.47 -6.49 12.23
CA PRO A 196 3.60 -6.69 13.38
C PRO A 196 2.18 -6.90 12.88
N SER A 197 1.52 -7.98 13.31
CA SER A 197 0.13 -8.25 12.94
C SER A 197 -0.73 -7.12 13.50
N GLN A 198 -0.95 -6.10 12.67
CA GLN A 198 -1.84 -5.00 12.98
C GLN A 198 -3.26 -5.52 12.79
N GLN A 199 -4.00 -5.63 13.90
CA GLN A 199 -5.45 -5.86 13.87
C GLN A 199 -6.09 -4.82 12.96
N SER A 200 -6.86 -5.30 11.98
CA SER A 200 -7.41 -4.44 10.95
C SER A 200 -8.51 -3.55 11.51
N ASP A 201 -8.53 -2.27 11.13
CA ASP A 201 -9.63 -1.35 11.48
C ASP A 201 -10.96 -1.78 10.84
N TYR A 202 -10.89 -2.66 9.84
CA TYR A 202 -12.02 -3.18 9.08
C TYR A 202 -12.57 -4.49 9.64
N SER A 203 -11.90 -5.10 10.64
CA SER A 203 -12.36 -6.34 11.28
C SER A 203 -13.70 -6.12 11.99
N ASP A 204 -13.87 -4.97 12.65
CA ASP A 204 -15.10 -4.66 13.39
C ASP A 204 -16.29 -4.34 12.47
N ASP A 205 -16.03 -3.70 11.33
CA ASP A 205 -17.05 -3.42 10.30
C ASP A 205 -17.45 -4.67 9.52
N TYR A 206 -16.48 -5.53 9.19
CA TYR A 206 -16.72 -6.80 8.49
C TYR A 206 -17.53 -7.77 9.35
N ASN A 207 -17.18 -7.91 10.63
CA ASN A 207 -17.93 -8.75 11.56
C ASN A 207 -19.37 -8.22 11.77
N LYS A 208 -19.57 -6.89 11.84
CA LYS A 208 -20.92 -6.30 11.89
C LYS A 208 -21.77 -6.55 10.64
N GLN A 209 -21.16 -6.72 9.47
CA GLN A 209 -21.87 -7.06 8.23
C GLN A 209 -22.24 -8.54 8.15
N LEU A 210 -21.49 -9.43 8.82
CA LEU A 210 -21.80 -10.86 8.92
C LEU A 210 -22.91 -11.17 9.95
N ASP A 211 -23.07 -10.33 10.98
CA ASP A 211 -24.14 -10.48 12.00
C ASP A 211 -25.55 -10.07 11.50
N ILE A 212 -25.72 -9.79 10.21
CA ILE A 212 -27.01 -9.39 9.59
C ILE A 212 -27.62 -10.52 8.73
N GLU A 213 -26.97 -11.68 8.60
CA GLU A 213 -27.57 -12.90 8.01
C GLU A 213 -28.02 -13.91 9.09
#